data_AF-A0A842U2K4-F1
#
_entry.id   AF-A0A842U2K4-F1
#
_cell.length_a   1.000
_cell.length_b   1.000
_cell.length_c   1.000
_cell.angle_alpha   90.00
_cell.angle_beta   90.00
_cell.angle_gamma   90.00
#
_symmetry.space_group_name_H-M   'P 1'
#
loop_
_entity.id
_entity.type
_entity.pdbx_description
1 polymer ?
#
loop_
_entity_poly.entity_id
_entity_poly.type
_entity_poly.pdbx_seq_one_letter_code
_entity_poly.pdbx_strand_id
1 'polypeptide(L)'
;MPTIGHIIYGLCLIIPILHYSKDEKFNYKVAFIFLANNIFGPDIVFLFFITPFHSILGFLILGIPYSLVFSYSSRFSLKKSDMKYFPLKFVDDGIREVNWKNSYLLTSAGGISHFFIDQFFHWEKSMWIWPGISIHHDQMLSWGGPAYHTATPLIIIGNIIVVSTILLSLFIFTKGSKMSFLMLISITFLSIFLMLGITTNIYMGERELAVIVFSYLYILIPLYLLMHVAKEVRDHPNQTPDIPKFNRNSLLYVVASISVLISIFFIVYSFFAITYAHIFAKMLGSSPTQSVNDVAYNIVLIGYFVLVLSIILLISSLGLFFKIQICRYIVILLCSYLLIIGFPFAIALFLCENDVRVLFRSNG
;
A
#
# COMPACT_ATOMS: atom_id res chain seq x y z
N MET A 1 -3.26 12.22 -8.63
CA MET A 1 -2.79 10.82 -8.49
C MET A 1 -2.96 10.09 -9.81
N PRO A 2 -1.92 9.46 -10.35
CA PRO A 2 -2.02 8.60 -11.51
C PRO A 2 -2.42 7.22 -11.00
N THR A 3 -3.61 7.09 -10.42
CA THR A 3 -4.09 5.84 -9.79
C THR A 3 -4.03 4.65 -10.76
N ILE A 4 -4.18 4.93 -12.05
CA ILE A 4 -4.03 3.95 -13.14
C ILE A 4 -2.57 3.47 -13.27
N GLY A 5 -1.58 4.36 -13.13
CA GLY A 5 -0.15 4.00 -13.14
C GLY A 5 0.20 3.07 -11.98
N HIS A 6 -0.31 3.38 -10.77
CA HIS A 6 -0.22 2.52 -9.59
C HIS A 6 -0.75 1.11 -9.85
N ILE A 7 -1.94 0.99 -10.43
CA ILE A 7 -2.56 -0.29 -10.76
C ILE A 7 -1.74 -1.06 -11.81
N ILE A 8 -1.38 -0.41 -12.93
CA ILE A 8 -0.68 -1.08 -14.04
C ILE A 8 0.68 -1.61 -13.58
N TYR A 9 1.48 -0.79 -12.91
CA TYR A 9 2.79 -1.20 -12.42
C TYR A 9 2.70 -2.35 -11.40
N GLY A 10 1.78 -2.24 -10.43
CA GLY A 10 1.57 -3.28 -9.43
C GLY A 10 1.17 -4.61 -10.07
N LEU A 11 0.32 -4.58 -11.10
CA LEU A 11 -0.03 -5.76 -11.89
C LEU A 11 1.17 -6.31 -12.66
N CYS A 12 2.01 -5.46 -13.26
CA CYS A 12 3.24 -5.89 -13.94
C CYS A 12 4.21 -6.65 -13.02
N LEU A 13 4.29 -6.28 -11.73
CA LEU A 13 5.11 -7.02 -10.75
C LEU A 13 4.46 -8.34 -10.30
N ILE A 14 3.12 -8.42 -10.33
CA ILE A 14 2.37 -9.63 -9.98
C ILE A 14 2.37 -10.66 -11.11
N ILE A 15 2.35 -10.24 -12.39
CA ILE A 15 2.29 -11.14 -13.56
C ILE A 15 3.38 -12.22 -13.55
N PRO A 16 4.68 -11.89 -13.35
CA PRO A 16 5.72 -12.90 -13.24
C PRO A 16 5.39 -13.92 -12.16
N ILE A 17 4.93 -13.47 -11.00
CA ILE A 17 4.61 -14.36 -9.87
C ILE A 17 3.45 -15.29 -10.20
N LEU A 18 2.37 -14.76 -10.79
CA LEU A 18 1.22 -15.57 -11.23
C LEU A 18 1.65 -16.62 -12.26
N HIS A 19 2.55 -16.27 -13.17
CA HIS A 19 3.12 -17.23 -14.12
C HIS A 19 3.94 -18.32 -13.42
N TYR A 20 4.71 -17.97 -12.38
CA TYR A 20 5.50 -18.94 -11.61
C TYR A 20 4.69 -19.80 -10.65
N SER A 21 3.48 -19.36 -10.28
CA SER A 21 2.54 -20.10 -9.45
C SER A 21 1.42 -20.74 -10.29
N LYS A 22 1.65 -20.92 -11.59
CA LYS A 22 0.66 -21.51 -12.50
C LYS A 22 0.36 -22.98 -12.19
N ASP A 23 1.35 -23.72 -11.66
CA ASP A 23 1.20 -25.13 -11.29
C ASP A 23 0.74 -25.32 -9.82
N GLU A 24 0.80 -24.26 -9.01
CA GLU A 24 0.48 -24.28 -7.56
C GLU A 24 -0.28 -23.01 -7.17
N LYS A 25 -1.54 -23.14 -6.74
CA LYS A 25 -2.47 -22.01 -6.51
C LYS A 25 -1.81 -20.84 -5.75
N PHE A 26 -1.57 -19.73 -6.44
CA PHE A 26 -1.10 -18.48 -5.85
C PHE A 26 -2.06 -17.98 -4.76
N ASN A 27 -1.50 -17.57 -3.62
CA ASN A 27 -2.28 -16.94 -2.58
C ASN A 27 -2.57 -15.47 -2.92
N TYR A 28 -3.78 -15.18 -3.40
CA TYR A 28 -4.20 -13.83 -3.76
C TYR A 28 -4.12 -12.81 -2.61
N LYS A 29 -4.09 -13.26 -1.34
CA LYS A 29 -3.93 -12.37 -0.18
C LYS A 29 -2.55 -11.72 -0.16
N VAL A 30 -1.53 -12.40 -0.69
CA VAL A 30 -0.19 -11.83 -0.90
C VAL A 30 -0.24 -10.66 -1.89
N ALA A 31 -0.91 -10.85 -3.04
CA ALA A 31 -1.09 -9.78 -4.02
C ALA A 31 -1.96 -8.64 -3.47
N PHE A 32 -3.00 -8.94 -2.70
CA PHE A 32 -3.87 -7.92 -2.09
C PHE A 32 -3.07 -6.99 -1.16
N ILE A 33 -2.28 -7.54 -0.24
CA ILE A 33 -1.47 -6.73 0.69
C ILE A 33 -0.48 -5.87 -0.09
N PHE A 34 0.21 -6.44 -1.08
CA PHE A 34 1.13 -5.68 -1.92
C PHE A 34 0.44 -4.54 -2.69
N LEU A 35 -0.66 -4.83 -3.40
CA LEU A 35 -1.39 -3.84 -4.20
C LEU A 35 -2.00 -2.73 -3.35
N ALA A 36 -2.57 -3.06 -2.18
CA ALA A 36 -3.15 -2.06 -1.29
C ALA A 36 -2.10 -1.02 -0.87
N ASN A 37 -0.89 -1.47 -0.54
CA ASN A 37 0.22 -0.57 -0.16
C ASN A 37 0.85 0.15 -1.36
N ASN A 38 0.88 -0.50 -2.53
CA ASN A 38 1.31 0.14 -3.76
C ASN A 38 0.36 1.24 -4.22
N ILE A 39 -0.94 1.11 -4.00
CA ILE A 39 -1.91 2.12 -4.46
C ILE A 39 -2.09 3.25 -3.44
N PHE A 40 -2.05 2.95 -2.13
CA PHE A 40 -2.46 3.90 -1.08
C PHE A 40 -1.50 4.03 0.11
N GLY A 41 -0.46 3.21 0.19
CA GLY A 41 0.30 3.03 1.44
C GLY A 41 1.02 4.30 1.89
N PRO A 42 1.94 4.87 1.10
CA PRO A 42 2.66 6.08 1.49
C PRO A 42 1.81 7.33 1.68
N ASP A 43 0.67 7.42 1.00
CA ASP A 43 -0.24 8.57 1.11
C ASP A 43 -0.74 8.81 2.53
N ILE A 44 -0.72 7.82 3.43
CA ILE A 44 -1.21 8.00 4.81
C ILE A 44 -0.14 8.51 5.77
N VAL A 45 1.12 8.65 5.34
CA VAL A 45 2.22 9.04 6.25
C VAL A 45 1.98 10.42 6.87
N PHE A 46 1.47 11.38 6.09
CA PHE A 46 1.22 12.75 6.56
C PHE A 46 0.16 12.84 7.67
N LEU A 47 -0.69 11.81 7.82
CA LEU A 47 -1.69 11.76 8.88
C LEU A 47 -1.08 11.45 10.24
N PHE A 48 0.09 10.81 10.28
CA PHE A 48 0.71 10.29 11.51
C PHE A 48 2.04 10.95 11.87
N PHE A 49 2.70 11.61 10.92
CA PHE A 49 3.97 12.27 11.14
C PHE A 49 3.93 13.72 10.65
N ILE A 50 4.67 14.59 11.35
CA ILE A 50 5.00 15.94 10.88
C ILE A 50 6.10 15.81 9.82
N THR A 51 5.77 15.16 8.71
CA THR A 51 6.66 14.90 7.58
C THR A 51 6.03 15.42 6.30
N PRO A 52 6.81 15.61 5.24
CA PRO A 52 6.28 15.76 3.88
C PRO A 52 5.31 14.63 3.53
N PHE A 53 4.39 14.90 2.60
CA PHE A 53 3.27 14.00 2.25
C PHE A 53 3.73 12.55 1.97
N HIS A 54 4.88 12.42 1.31
CA HIS A 54 5.54 11.16 0.96
C HIS A 54 6.90 11.07 1.64
N SER A 55 7.09 10.16 2.60
CA SER A 55 8.40 9.84 3.19
C SER A 55 8.66 8.34 3.18
N ILE A 56 9.74 7.91 2.51
CA ILE A 56 10.11 6.48 2.42
C ILE A 56 10.30 5.88 3.82
N LEU A 57 11.14 6.51 4.64
CA LEU A 57 11.41 6.01 5.98
C LEU A 57 10.19 6.16 6.89
N GLY A 58 9.43 7.25 6.77
CA GLY A 58 8.16 7.44 7.48
C GLY A 58 7.17 6.32 7.19
N PHE A 59 7.05 5.91 5.92
CA PHE A 59 6.19 4.80 5.53
C PHE A 59 6.71 3.45 6.04
N LEU A 60 8.01 3.18 6.00
CA LEU A 60 8.55 1.92 6.56
C LEU A 60 8.29 1.80 8.06
N ILE A 61 8.40 2.91 8.81
CA ILE A 61 8.03 2.95 10.23
C ILE A 61 6.52 2.73 10.41
N LEU A 62 5.68 3.41 9.62
CA LEU A 62 4.23 3.20 9.63
C LEU A 62 3.82 1.78 9.22
N GLY A 63 4.62 1.13 8.38
CA GLY A 63 4.42 -0.24 7.94
C GLY A 63 4.47 -1.26 9.08
N ILE A 64 5.13 -0.94 10.20
CA ILE A 64 5.20 -1.82 11.39
C ILE A 64 3.80 -2.05 11.98
N PRO A 65 3.03 -1.02 12.40
CA PRO A 65 1.66 -1.23 12.85
C PRO A 65 0.71 -1.62 11.70
N TYR A 66 0.93 -1.12 10.48
CA TYR A 66 0.05 -1.41 9.36
C TYR A 66 0.10 -2.88 8.91
N SER A 67 1.26 -3.52 9.01
CA SER A 67 1.43 -4.95 8.74
C SER A 67 0.71 -5.85 9.76
N LEU A 68 0.39 -5.37 10.97
CA LEU A 68 -0.48 -6.11 11.89
C LEU A 68 -1.91 -6.19 11.35
N VAL A 69 -2.41 -5.08 10.79
CA VAL A 69 -3.73 -5.02 10.16
C VAL A 69 -3.79 -5.97 8.96
N PHE A 70 -2.77 -5.94 8.10
CA PHE A 70 -2.75 -6.80 6.92
C PHE A 70 -2.54 -8.26 7.24
N SER A 71 -1.67 -8.60 8.20
CA SER A 71 -1.54 -9.97 8.69
C SER A 71 -2.87 -10.48 9.27
N TYR A 72 -3.57 -9.66 10.05
CA TYR A 72 -4.92 -9.98 10.53
C TYR A 72 -5.92 -10.12 9.37
N SER A 73 -5.87 -9.25 8.37
CA SER A 73 -6.74 -9.33 7.18
C SER A 73 -6.57 -10.61 6.37
N SER A 74 -5.37 -11.20 6.40
CA SER A 74 -5.08 -12.47 5.72
C SER A 74 -5.87 -13.65 6.29
N ARG A 75 -6.50 -13.49 7.46
CA ARG A 75 -7.44 -14.45 8.04
C ARG A 75 -8.76 -14.56 7.25
N PHE A 76 -9.10 -13.54 6.49
CA PHE A 76 -10.39 -13.45 5.79
C PHE A 76 -10.21 -13.79 4.31
N SER A 77 -11.13 -14.57 3.77
CA SER A 77 -11.25 -14.80 2.34
C SER A 77 -12.46 -14.12 1.74
N LEU A 78 -12.32 -13.71 0.47
CA LEU A 78 -13.43 -13.25 -0.34
C LEU A 78 -14.03 -14.46 -1.08
N LYS A 79 -15.25 -14.85 -0.72
CA LYS A 79 -15.96 -15.98 -1.35
C LYS A 79 -17.21 -15.50 -2.06
N LYS A 80 -17.67 -16.26 -3.07
CA LYS A 80 -18.95 -16.02 -3.71
C LYS A 80 -20.06 -16.06 -2.65
N SER A 81 -20.95 -15.08 -2.71
CA SER A 81 -22.11 -14.99 -1.84
C SER A 81 -23.34 -15.53 -2.56
N ASP A 82 -24.24 -16.11 -1.77
CA ASP A 82 -25.49 -16.72 -2.22
C ASP A 82 -26.57 -15.64 -2.49
N MET A 83 -26.30 -14.39 -2.08
CA MET A 83 -27.20 -13.26 -2.31
C MET A 83 -27.07 -12.74 -3.74
N LYS A 84 -28.21 -12.67 -4.45
CA LYS A 84 -28.30 -12.20 -5.85
C LYS A 84 -27.66 -10.83 -6.10
N TYR A 85 -27.74 -9.91 -5.14
CA TYR A 85 -27.28 -8.52 -5.28
C TYR A 85 -25.91 -8.24 -4.64
N PHE A 86 -25.37 -9.18 -3.88
CA PHE A 86 -24.06 -9.06 -3.25
C PHE A 86 -23.26 -10.30 -3.62
N PRO A 87 -22.49 -10.26 -4.73
CA PRO A 87 -21.86 -11.45 -5.30
C PRO A 87 -20.67 -11.96 -4.48
N LEU A 88 -20.14 -11.16 -3.55
CA LEU A 88 -18.96 -11.47 -2.75
C LEU A 88 -19.24 -11.22 -1.26
N LYS A 89 -18.71 -12.09 -0.40
CA LYS A 89 -18.75 -11.97 1.07
C LYS A 89 -17.37 -12.24 1.66
N PHE A 90 -17.02 -11.50 2.71
CA PHE A 90 -15.90 -11.86 3.58
C PHE A 90 -16.27 -13.07 4.42
N VAL A 91 -15.37 -14.05 4.45
CA VAL A 91 -15.49 -15.27 5.24
C VAL A 91 -14.25 -15.36 6.12
N ASP A 92 -14.48 -15.43 7.43
CA ASP A 92 -13.45 -15.71 8.41
C ASP A 92 -13.06 -17.20 8.31
N ASP A 93 -11.85 -17.47 7.80
CA ASP A 93 -11.30 -18.83 7.70
C ASP A 93 -10.57 -19.25 8.98
N GLY A 94 -10.43 -18.36 9.97
CA GLY A 94 -9.75 -18.62 11.23
C GLY A 94 -8.22 -18.66 11.14
N ILE A 95 -7.63 -18.79 9.95
CA ILE A 95 -6.19 -18.99 9.76
C ILE A 95 -5.55 -17.75 9.13
N ARG A 96 -4.58 -17.12 9.81
CA ARG A 96 -3.74 -16.08 9.21
C ARG A 96 -2.75 -16.70 8.24
N GLU A 97 -3.04 -16.66 6.96
CA GLU A 97 -2.17 -17.22 5.92
C GLU A 97 -0.88 -16.42 5.74
N VAL A 98 -0.91 -15.10 6.01
CA VAL A 98 0.27 -14.23 5.94
C VAL A 98 0.63 -13.77 7.35
N ASN A 99 1.75 -14.28 7.87
CA ASN A 99 2.26 -13.87 9.18
C ASN A 99 2.70 -12.39 9.19
N TRP A 100 2.92 -11.83 10.37
CA TRP A 100 3.24 -10.42 10.53
C TRP A 100 4.53 -10.00 9.82
N LYS A 101 5.59 -10.81 9.93
CA LYS A 101 6.88 -10.58 9.25
C LYS A 101 6.68 -10.48 7.73
N ASN A 102 5.97 -11.44 7.14
CA ASN A 102 5.71 -11.49 5.71
C ASN A 102 4.80 -10.34 5.28
N SER A 103 3.81 -10.00 6.09
CA SER A 103 2.97 -8.83 5.86
C SER A 103 3.79 -7.54 5.84
N TYR A 104 4.78 -7.39 6.72
CA TYR A 104 5.67 -6.23 6.73
C TYR A 104 6.52 -6.13 5.47
N LEU A 105 7.07 -7.26 4.99
CA LEU A 105 7.82 -7.30 3.74
C LEU A 105 6.94 -6.90 2.54
N LEU A 106 5.70 -7.38 2.48
CA LEU A 106 4.75 -7.01 1.42
C LEU A 106 4.33 -5.55 1.50
N THR A 107 4.05 -5.05 2.70
CA THR A 107 3.73 -3.64 2.95
C THR A 107 4.88 -2.75 2.48
N SER A 108 6.11 -3.10 2.86
CA SER A 108 7.33 -2.37 2.44
C SER A 108 7.52 -2.41 0.93
N ALA A 109 7.38 -3.58 0.30
CA ALA A 109 7.48 -3.74 -1.15
C ALA A 109 6.45 -2.89 -1.90
N GLY A 110 5.21 -2.88 -1.44
CA GLY A 110 4.14 -2.06 -2.00
C GLY A 110 4.45 -0.56 -1.85
N GLY A 111 4.84 -0.10 -0.67
CA GLY A 111 5.17 1.31 -0.49
C GLY A 111 6.37 1.79 -1.29
N ILE A 112 7.44 0.99 -1.38
CA ILE A 112 8.59 1.31 -2.25
C ILE A 112 8.13 1.45 -3.71
N SER A 113 7.26 0.55 -4.17
CA SER A 113 6.66 0.60 -5.51
C SER A 113 5.80 1.83 -5.74
N HIS A 114 5.05 2.27 -4.72
CA HIS A 114 4.25 3.48 -4.79
C HIS A 114 5.12 4.74 -4.99
N PHE A 115 6.17 4.90 -4.18
CA PHE A 115 7.10 6.04 -4.32
C PHE A 115 7.72 6.10 -5.72
N PHE A 116 8.00 4.96 -6.34
CA PHE A 116 8.51 4.92 -7.72
C PHE A 116 7.56 5.57 -8.71
N ILE A 117 6.28 5.22 -8.63
CA ILE A 117 5.26 5.64 -9.58
C ILE A 117 4.98 7.12 -9.42
N ASP A 118 4.92 7.62 -8.19
CA ASP A 118 4.76 9.05 -7.98
C ASP A 118 5.98 9.83 -8.47
N GLN A 119 7.20 9.33 -8.32
CA GLN A 119 8.37 10.00 -8.89
C GLN A 119 8.41 9.97 -10.43
N PHE A 120 7.81 8.96 -11.07
CA PHE A 120 7.77 8.84 -12.54
C PHE A 120 6.62 9.61 -13.18
N PHE A 121 5.46 9.67 -12.50
CA PHE A 121 4.22 10.22 -13.05
C PHE A 121 3.75 11.50 -12.35
N HIS A 122 4.37 11.92 -11.25
CA HIS A 122 4.24 13.25 -10.68
C HIS A 122 5.56 14.00 -10.87
N TRP A 123 5.49 15.25 -11.31
CA TRP A 123 6.60 16.19 -11.16
C TRP A 123 6.74 16.63 -9.70
N GLU A 124 6.80 15.67 -8.77
CA GLU A 124 7.26 15.99 -7.43
C GLU A 124 8.70 16.47 -7.58
N LYS A 125 8.92 17.77 -7.34
CA LYS A 125 10.24 18.39 -7.44
C LYS A 125 11.24 17.78 -6.45
N SER A 126 10.77 16.99 -5.48
CA SER A 126 11.59 16.33 -4.47
C SER A 126 10.93 15.09 -3.87
N MET A 127 11.66 13.97 -3.88
CA MET A 127 11.36 12.77 -3.09
C MET A 127 11.92 12.95 -1.68
N TRP A 128 11.09 12.83 -0.64
CA TRP A 128 11.58 12.92 0.73
C TRP A 128 11.94 11.54 1.29
N ILE A 129 13.17 11.42 1.77
CA ILE A 129 13.60 10.23 2.52
C ILE A 129 13.10 10.37 3.97
N TRP A 130 13.30 11.55 4.56
CA TRP A 130 12.95 11.93 5.93
C TRP A 130 12.76 13.46 6.03
N PRO A 131 12.14 14.03 7.08
CA PRO A 131 12.09 15.48 7.26
C PRO A 131 13.50 16.10 7.17
N GLY A 132 13.63 17.10 6.29
CA GLY A 132 14.91 17.77 6.03
C GLY A 132 15.87 17.02 5.10
N ILE A 133 15.52 15.81 4.65
CA ILE A 133 16.33 15.01 3.71
C ILE A 133 15.48 14.67 2.49
N SER A 134 15.77 15.32 1.38
CA SER A 134 15.12 15.09 0.09
C SER A 134 16.12 14.88 -1.04
N ILE A 135 15.66 14.17 -2.06
CA ILE A 135 16.31 14.06 -3.37
C ILE A 135 15.44 14.83 -4.34
N HIS A 136 15.99 15.88 -4.95
CA HIS A 136 15.25 16.70 -5.92
C HIS A 136 15.13 16.00 -7.28
N HIS A 137 14.05 16.29 -8.01
CA HIS A 137 13.88 15.79 -9.38
C HIS A 137 15.04 16.24 -10.27
N ASP A 138 15.49 17.48 -10.12
CA ASP A 138 16.67 17.99 -10.85
C ASP A 138 17.97 17.29 -10.42
N GLN A 139 18.05 16.77 -9.19
CA GLN A 139 19.16 15.91 -8.76
C GLN A 139 19.04 14.51 -9.36
N MET A 140 17.83 13.96 -9.49
CA MET A 140 17.57 12.69 -10.16
C MET A 140 17.78 12.78 -11.68
N LEU A 141 17.47 13.93 -12.28
CA LEU A 141 17.70 14.26 -13.68
C LEU A 141 19.15 14.67 -13.95
N SER A 142 19.86 15.25 -12.98
CA SER A 142 21.31 15.51 -13.07
C SER A 142 22.15 14.27 -12.75
N TRP A 143 21.51 13.18 -12.32
CA TRP A 143 22.03 11.83 -12.55
C TRP A 143 21.75 11.37 -13.97
N GLY A 144 21.39 12.25 -14.90
CA GLY A 144 20.88 11.95 -16.24
C GLY A 144 21.18 13.08 -17.23
N GLY A 145 22.39 13.63 -17.18
CA GLY A 145 22.85 14.84 -17.84
C GLY A 145 22.82 14.85 -19.36
N PRO A 146 23.55 15.78 -20.00
CA PRO A 146 23.17 16.44 -21.26
C PRO A 146 23.18 15.55 -22.52
N ALA A 147 23.47 14.26 -22.42
CA ALA A 147 23.52 13.29 -23.52
C ALA A 147 22.13 12.85 -24.05
N TYR A 148 21.11 13.70 -23.93
CA TYR A 148 19.71 13.40 -24.27
C TYR A 148 19.43 13.23 -25.78
N HIS A 149 20.40 13.49 -26.66
CA HIS A 149 20.14 13.60 -28.10
C HIS A 149 20.74 12.51 -29.01
N THR A 150 21.32 11.43 -28.46
CA THR A 150 21.91 10.38 -29.32
C THR A 150 21.61 8.98 -28.81
N ALA A 151 20.81 8.23 -29.57
CA ALA A 151 20.62 6.79 -29.37
C ALA A 151 21.83 6.05 -29.97
N THR A 152 22.77 5.63 -29.12
CA THR A 152 23.94 4.86 -29.54
C THR A 152 23.72 3.36 -29.32
N PRO A 153 24.37 2.47 -30.10
CA PRO A 153 24.31 1.02 -29.89
C PRO A 153 24.65 0.56 -28.45
N LEU A 154 25.44 1.37 -27.73
CA LEU A 154 25.82 1.14 -26.33
C LEU A 154 24.64 1.23 -25.36
N ILE A 155 23.73 2.21 -25.54
CA ILE A 155 22.51 2.35 -24.72
C ILE A 155 21.59 1.15 -24.94
N ILE A 156 21.56 0.60 -26.16
CA ILE A 156 20.80 -0.62 -26.47
C ILE A 156 21.38 -1.82 -25.74
N ILE A 157 22.71 -1.96 -25.70
CA ILE A 157 23.41 -3.02 -24.95
C ILE A 157 23.16 -2.88 -23.44
N GLY A 158 23.22 -1.66 -22.88
CA GLY A 158 22.89 -1.40 -21.47
C GLY A 158 21.46 -1.81 -21.10
N ASN A 159 20.47 -1.45 -21.93
CA ASN A 159 19.08 -1.89 -21.75
C ASN A 159 18.92 -3.41 -21.89
N ILE A 160 19.62 -4.06 -22.83
CA ILE A 160 19.64 -5.51 -22.97
C ILE A 160 20.22 -6.16 -21.71
N ILE A 161 21.27 -5.60 -21.10
CA ILE A 161 21.85 -6.11 -19.85
C ILE A 161 20.88 -5.96 -18.68
N VAL A 162 20.19 -4.82 -18.55
CA VAL A 162 19.18 -4.61 -17.50
C VAL A 162 18.00 -5.58 -17.67
N VAL A 163 17.44 -5.68 -18.88
CA VAL A 163 16.35 -6.62 -19.18
C VAL A 163 16.81 -8.07 -18.98
N SER A 164 18.01 -8.42 -19.44
CA SER A 164 18.59 -9.75 -19.22
C SER A 164 18.80 -10.01 -17.74
N THR A 165 19.22 -9.02 -16.94
CA THR A 165 19.38 -9.15 -15.49
C THR A 165 18.04 -9.33 -14.78
N ILE A 166 17.00 -8.61 -15.19
CA ILE A 166 15.63 -8.79 -14.69
C ILE A 166 15.14 -10.21 -15.03
N LEU A 167 15.29 -10.65 -16.27
CA LEU A 167 14.90 -11.98 -16.73
C LEU A 167 15.73 -13.11 -16.06
N LEU A 168 17.04 -12.92 -15.90
CA LEU A 168 17.92 -13.86 -15.22
C LEU A 168 17.60 -13.92 -13.72
N SER A 169 17.32 -12.78 -13.09
CA SER A 169 16.88 -12.70 -11.70
C SER A 169 15.57 -13.47 -11.54
N LEU A 170 14.57 -13.20 -12.38
CA LEU A 170 13.31 -13.96 -12.42
C LEU A 170 13.54 -15.47 -12.62
N PHE A 171 14.43 -15.86 -13.52
CA PHE A 171 14.80 -17.26 -13.78
C PHE A 171 15.57 -17.92 -12.61
N ILE A 172 16.47 -17.22 -11.94
CA ILE A 172 17.27 -17.72 -10.82
C ILE A 172 16.43 -17.78 -9.53
N PHE A 173 15.47 -16.87 -9.36
CA PHE A 173 14.54 -16.89 -8.24
C PHE A 173 13.65 -18.14 -8.25
N THR A 174 13.50 -18.83 -9.40
CA THR A 174 12.82 -20.14 -9.50
C THR A 174 13.48 -21.25 -8.65
N LYS A 175 14.81 -21.19 -8.43
CA LYS A 175 15.55 -22.19 -7.64
C LYS A 175 15.61 -21.84 -6.14
N GLY A 176 15.06 -20.68 -5.77
CA GLY A 176 14.79 -20.16 -4.44
C GLY A 176 15.79 -20.52 -3.33
N SER A 177 16.95 -19.88 -3.34
CA SER A 177 17.98 -20.08 -2.31
C SER A 177 18.62 -18.77 -1.88
N LYS A 178 19.40 -18.83 -0.77
CA LYS A 178 20.41 -17.84 -0.38
C LYS A 178 21.32 -17.43 -1.56
N MET A 179 21.52 -18.33 -2.53
CA MET A 179 22.28 -18.09 -3.75
C MET A 179 21.61 -17.06 -4.68
N SER A 180 20.27 -16.99 -4.70
CA SER A 180 19.53 -16.02 -5.51
C SER A 180 19.70 -14.60 -4.95
N PHE A 181 19.66 -14.45 -3.62
CA PHE A 181 19.97 -13.19 -2.94
C PHE A 181 21.45 -12.81 -3.10
N LEU A 182 22.36 -13.79 -2.94
CA LEU A 182 23.79 -13.59 -3.18
C LEU A 182 24.08 -13.20 -4.63
N MET A 183 23.42 -13.78 -5.63
CA MET A 183 23.60 -13.40 -7.03
C MET A 183 22.95 -12.06 -7.33
N LEU A 184 21.79 -11.73 -6.77
CA LEU A 184 21.24 -10.38 -6.86
C LEU A 184 22.24 -9.37 -6.31
N ILE A 185 22.73 -9.57 -5.08
CA ILE A 185 23.77 -8.74 -4.46
C ILE A 185 25.05 -8.71 -5.28
N SER A 186 25.51 -9.85 -5.80
CA SER A 186 26.76 -9.94 -6.55
C SER A 186 26.65 -9.24 -7.89
N ILE A 187 25.50 -9.34 -8.57
CA ILE A 187 25.24 -8.57 -9.79
C ILE A 187 25.06 -7.09 -9.43
N THR A 188 24.42 -6.73 -8.31
CA THR A 188 24.35 -5.33 -7.83
C THR A 188 25.75 -4.78 -7.56
N PHE A 189 26.59 -5.52 -6.84
CA PHE A 189 27.97 -5.14 -6.52
C PHE A 189 28.83 -5.10 -7.77
N LEU A 190 28.67 -6.05 -8.69
CA LEU A 190 29.36 -6.07 -9.97
C LEU A 190 28.92 -4.87 -10.83
N SER A 191 27.63 -4.56 -10.89
CA SER A 191 27.13 -3.35 -11.56
C SER A 191 27.74 -2.11 -10.92
N ILE A 192 27.64 -1.93 -9.60
CA ILE A 192 28.25 -0.80 -8.88
C ILE A 192 29.78 -0.74 -9.09
N PHE A 193 30.47 -1.88 -9.09
CA PHE A 193 31.91 -1.98 -9.30
C PHE A 193 32.30 -1.64 -10.74
N LEU A 194 31.57 -2.14 -11.73
CA LEU A 194 31.73 -1.75 -13.13
C LEU A 194 31.45 -0.25 -13.31
N MET A 195 30.47 0.30 -12.58
CA MET A 195 30.12 1.72 -12.57
C MET A 195 31.20 2.60 -11.94
N LEU A 196 31.86 2.15 -10.86
CA LEU A 196 32.93 2.90 -10.18
C LEU A 196 34.32 2.69 -10.81
N GLY A 197 34.56 1.51 -11.40
CA GLY A 197 35.88 1.07 -11.89
C GLY A 197 36.10 1.30 -13.39
N ILE A 198 35.04 1.40 -14.20
CA ILE A 198 35.14 1.68 -15.65
C ILE A 198 34.80 3.15 -15.89
N THR A 199 35.71 4.04 -15.49
CA THR A 199 35.67 5.47 -15.86
C THR A 199 36.01 5.61 -17.34
N THR A 200 35.05 5.37 -18.21
CA THR A 200 35.16 5.68 -19.64
C THR A 200 33.82 6.22 -20.13
N ASN A 201 33.85 6.96 -21.23
CA ASN A 201 32.71 7.56 -21.96
C ASN A 201 31.62 6.56 -22.42
N ILE A 202 31.56 5.38 -21.81
CA ILE A 202 30.77 4.18 -22.11
C ILE A 202 29.67 3.98 -21.05
N TYR A 203 29.93 4.30 -19.77
CA TYR A 203 29.00 4.08 -18.64
C TYR A 203 28.54 5.36 -17.92
N MET A 204 28.99 6.53 -18.39
CA MET A 204 28.61 7.85 -17.84
C MET A 204 27.63 8.62 -18.73
N GLY A 205 26.88 7.95 -19.60
CA GLY A 205 25.58 8.50 -19.98
C GLY A 205 24.74 8.47 -18.71
N GLU A 206 24.77 9.54 -17.92
CA GLU A 206 24.37 9.59 -16.51
C GLU A 206 23.07 8.80 -16.23
N ARG A 207 22.14 8.79 -17.20
CA ARG A 207 20.88 8.04 -17.20
C ARG A 207 21.00 6.53 -16.95
N GLU A 208 22.10 5.87 -17.30
CA GLU A 208 22.30 4.43 -17.07
C GLU A 208 22.50 4.11 -15.58
N LEU A 209 23.23 4.97 -14.86
CA LEU A 209 23.38 4.91 -13.40
C LEU A 209 22.02 5.08 -12.71
N ALA A 210 21.27 6.10 -13.13
CA ALA A 210 19.93 6.34 -12.66
C ALA A 210 19.03 5.12 -12.93
N VAL A 211 18.94 4.64 -14.18
CA VAL A 211 18.09 3.50 -14.57
C VAL A 211 18.47 2.21 -13.85
N ILE A 212 19.74 1.95 -13.59
CA ILE A 212 20.20 0.78 -12.82
C ILE A 212 19.76 0.91 -11.36
N VAL A 213 20.05 2.03 -10.70
CA VAL A 213 19.63 2.28 -9.32
C VAL A 213 18.10 2.25 -9.20
N PHE A 214 17.38 2.82 -10.17
CA PHE A 214 15.92 2.79 -10.25
C PHE A 214 15.40 1.35 -10.41
N SER A 215 15.96 0.59 -11.35
CA SER A 215 15.56 -0.81 -11.57
C SER A 215 15.84 -1.68 -10.36
N TYR A 216 16.94 -1.46 -9.64
CA TYR A 216 17.26 -2.20 -8.44
C TYR A 216 16.32 -1.87 -7.28
N LEU A 217 16.22 -0.58 -6.92
CA LEU A 217 15.49 -0.16 -5.73
C LEU A 217 13.97 -0.33 -5.88
N TYR A 218 13.44 -0.05 -7.07
CA TYR A 218 12.00 0.04 -7.25
C TYR A 218 11.38 -1.17 -7.96
N ILE A 219 12.13 -1.92 -8.75
CA ILE A 219 11.63 -3.12 -9.44
C ILE A 219 12.15 -4.38 -8.75
N LEU A 220 13.45 -4.55 -8.64
CA LEU A 220 14.05 -5.81 -8.17
C LEU A 220 13.85 -6.05 -6.67
N ILE A 221 13.99 -5.04 -5.81
CA ILE A 221 13.73 -5.19 -4.36
C ILE A 221 12.25 -5.54 -4.10
N PRO A 222 11.25 -4.78 -4.59
CA PRO A 222 9.85 -5.14 -4.38
C PRO A 222 9.49 -6.50 -4.96
N LEU A 223 9.99 -6.83 -6.15
CA LEU A 223 9.80 -8.14 -6.77
C LEU A 223 10.40 -9.26 -5.92
N TYR A 224 11.62 -9.09 -5.41
CA TYR A 224 12.26 -10.07 -4.51
C TYR A 224 11.44 -10.28 -3.24
N LEU A 225 11.05 -9.20 -2.57
CA LEU A 225 10.26 -9.28 -1.33
C LEU A 225 8.92 -9.98 -1.58
N LEU A 226 8.24 -9.63 -2.67
CA LEU A 226 6.97 -10.22 -3.06
C LEU A 226 7.11 -11.72 -3.39
N MET A 227 8.13 -12.12 -4.15
CA MET A 227 8.44 -13.52 -4.46
C MET A 227 8.86 -14.31 -3.22
N HIS A 228 9.69 -13.73 -2.35
CA HIS A 228 10.14 -14.35 -1.11
C HIS A 228 8.95 -14.70 -0.22
N VAL A 229 8.03 -13.76 -0.03
CA VAL A 229 6.82 -13.98 0.75
C VAL A 229 5.88 -14.96 0.08
N ALA A 230 5.66 -14.84 -1.23
CA ALA A 230 4.82 -15.78 -1.98
C ALA A 230 5.31 -17.23 -1.82
N LYS A 231 6.62 -17.44 -1.90
CA LYS A 231 7.26 -18.74 -1.66
C LYS A 231 7.13 -19.17 -0.20
N GLU A 232 7.39 -18.30 0.77
CA GLU A 232 7.30 -18.65 2.20
C GLU A 232 5.88 -19.08 2.58
N VAL A 233 4.85 -18.34 2.16
CA VAL A 233 3.43 -18.66 2.40
C VAL A 233 3.02 -19.99 1.76
N ARG A 234 3.63 -20.34 0.63
CA ARG A 234 3.37 -21.58 -0.10
C ARG A 234 4.08 -22.78 0.52
N ASP A 235 5.37 -22.66 0.78
CA ASP A 235 6.23 -23.76 1.24
C ASP A 235 6.02 -24.04 2.74
N HIS A 236 5.64 -23.02 3.51
CA HIS A 236 5.40 -23.09 4.95
C HIS A 236 4.03 -22.48 5.30
N PRO A 237 2.93 -23.08 4.82
CA PRO A 237 1.61 -22.52 5.05
C PRO A 237 1.27 -22.59 6.54
N ASN A 238 0.72 -21.51 7.08
CA ASN A 238 0.15 -21.54 8.42
C ASN A 238 -1.08 -22.47 8.41
N GLN A 239 -1.08 -23.47 9.30
CA GLN A 239 -2.17 -24.46 9.39
C GLN A 239 -3.01 -24.29 10.65
N THR A 240 -2.51 -23.57 11.65
CA THR A 240 -3.16 -23.41 12.95
C THR A 240 -4.12 -22.22 12.92
N PRO A 241 -5.40 -22.42 13.25
CA PRO A 241 -6.33 -21.32 13.46
C PRO A 241 -5.86 -20.41 14.61
N ASP A 242 -6.12 -19.12 14.47
CA ASP A 242 -5.93 -18.14 15.52
C ASP A 242 -6.84 -18.45 16.70
N ILE A 243 -6.25 -18.63 17.87
CA ILE A 243 -7.01 -18.76 19.11
C ILE A 243 -7.33 -17.35 19.64
N PRO A 244 -8.61 -17.03 19.92
CA PRO A 244 -9.00 -15.79 20.58
C PRO A 244 -8.28 -15.62 21.92
N LYS A 245 -7.29 -14.73 21.99
CA LYS A 245 -6.60 -14.41 23.27
C LYS A 245 -7.46 -13.59 24.22
N PHE A 246 -8.44 -12.87 23.69
CA PHE A 246 -9.29 -11.95 24.45
C PHE A 246 -10.78 -12.27 24.23
N ASN A 247 -11.56 -12.06 25.29
CA ASN A 247 -13.01 -12.19 25.24
C ASN A 247 -13.59 -11.26 24.16
N ARG A 248 -14.35 -11.84 23.22
CA ARG A 248 -14.91 -11.12 22.07
C ARG A 248 -15.98 -10.11 22.43
N ASN A 249 -16.71 -10.32 23.53
CA ASN A 249 -17.67 -9.33 24.03
C ASN A 249 -16.94 -8.09 24.56
N SER A 250 -15.87 -8.28 25.34
CA SER A 250 -15.03 -7.16 25.81
C SER A 250 -14.37 -6.43 24.64
N LEU A 251 -13.85 -7.16 23.66
CA LEU A 251 -13.22 -6.57 22.48
C LEU A 251 -14.23 -5.83 21.59
N LEU A 252 -15.49 -6.30 21.52
CA LEU A 252 -16.56 -5.57 20.83
C LEU A 252 -16.81 -4.20 21.46
N TYR A 253 -16.79 -4.10 22.80
CA TYR A 253 -16.91 -2.79 23.47
C TYR A 253 -15.75 -1.87 23.12
N VAL A 254 -14.52 -2.38 23.09
CA VAL A 254 -13.34 -1.61 22.67
C VAL A 254 -13.50 -1.13 21.21
N VAL A 255 -13.90 -2.02 20.30
CA VAL A 255 -14.12 -1.68 18.89
C VAL A 255 -15.24 -0.65 18.73
N ALA A 256 -16.32 -0.77 19.49
CA ALA A 256 -17.41 0.21 19.49
C ALA A 256 -16.93 1.58 20.00
N SER A 257 -16.18 1.63 21.09
CA SER A 257 -15.56 2.86 21.62
C SER A 257 -14.63 3.51 20.61
N ILE A 258 -13.76 2.74 19.94
CA ILE A 258 -12.85 3.30 18.93
C ILE A 258 -13.64 3.80 17.71
N SER A 259 -14.69 3.09 17.28
CA SER A 259 -15.53 3.54 16.17
C SER A 259 -16.26 4.86 16.50
N VAL A 260 -16.70 5.04 17.75
CA VAL A 260 -17.24 6.31 18.24
C VAL A 260 -16.19 7.42 18.18
N LEU A 261 -14.97 7.18 18.65
CA LEU A 261 -13.88 8.17 18.60
C LEU A 261 -13.53 8.58 17.16
N ILE A 262 -13.45 7.61 16.25
CA ILE A 262 -13.24 7.86 14.82
C ILE A 262 -14.36 8.73 14.25
N SER A 263 -15.62 8.42 14.61
CA SER A 263 -16.77 9.20 14.14
C SER A 263 -16.72 10.64 14.63
N ILE A 264 -16.41 10.84 15.91
CA ILE A 264 -16.28 12.18 16.51
C ILE A 264 -15.15 12.97 15.84
N PHE A 265 -14.00 12.33 15.63
CA PHE A 265 -12.88 12.94 14.93
C PHE A 265 -13.29 13.45 13.54
N PHE A 266 -13.97 12.62 12.73
CA PHE A 266 -14.40 13.05 11.40
C PHE A 266 -15.52 14.08 11.43
N ILE A 267 -16.43 14.07 12.42
CA ILE A 267 -17.40 15.14 12.61
C ILE A 267 -16.68 16.48 12.85
N VAL A 268 -15.70 16.49 13.76
CA VAL A 268 -14.90 17.68 14.05
C VAL A 268 -14.12 18.13 12.81
N TYR A 269 -13.46 17.19 12.12
CA TYR A 269 -12.72 17.48 10.89
C TYR A 269 -13.62 18.08 9.80
N SER A 270 -14.79 17.50 9.57
CA SER A 270 -15.79 18.04 8.63
C SER A 270 -16.26 19.43 9.01
N PHE A 271 -16.51 19.67 10.30
CA PHE A 271 -16.89 21.00 10.78
C PHE A 271 -15.79 22.02 10.47
N PHE A 272 -14.52 21.70 10.79
CA PHE A 272 -13.38 22.56 10.45
C PHE A 272 -13.26 22.78 8.94
N ALA A 273 -13.39 21.73 8.13
CA ALA A 273 -13.31 21.84 6.67
C ALA A 273 -14.40 22.77 6.10
N ILE A 274 -15.63 22.70 6.61
CA ILE A 274 -16.74 23.57 6.19
C ILE A 274 -16.50 25.02 6.63
N THR A 275 -16.19 25.23 7.92
CA THR A 275 -16.05 26.57 8.50
C THR A 275 -14.84 27.32 7.96
N TYR A 276 -13.73 26.62 7.73
CA TYR A 276 -12.46 27.22 7.29
C TYR A 276 -12.10 26.85 5.84
N ALA A 277 -13.09 26.49 5.02
CA ALA A 277 -12.89 26.07 3.62
C ALA A 277 -12.04 27.06 2.81
N HIS A 278 -12.24 28.36 3.02
CA HIS A 278 -11.48 29.39 2.31
C HIS A 278 -9.99 29.41 2.72
N ILE A 279 -9.67 29.08 3.97
CA ILE A 279 -8.29 28.98 4.45
C ILE A 279 -7.62 27.77 3.80
N PHE A 280 -8.28 26.61 3.85
CA PHE A 280 -7.78 25.39 3.19
C PHE A 280 -7.62 25.58 1.68
N ALA A 281 -8.57 26.22 1.01
CA ALA A 281 -8.49 26.51 -0.42
C ALA A 281 -7.30 27.42 -0.77
N LYS A 282 -7.01 28.42 0.08
CA LYS A 282 -5.80 29.26 -0.08
C LYS A 282 -4.52 28.44 0.10
N MET A 283 -4.49 27.49 1.03
CA MET A 283 -3.33 26.62 1.27
C MET A 283 -3.08 25.63 0.12
N LEU A 284 -4.15 25.11 -0.49
CA LEU A 284 -4.05 24.20 -1.65
C LEU A 284 -3.63 24.93 -2.95
N GLY A 285 -3.76 26.26 -2.98
CA GLY A 285 -3.41 27.10 -4.11
C GLY A 285 -4.47 27.12 -5.21
N SER A 286 -4.47 28.17 -6.02
CA SER A 286 -5.26 28.25 -7.25
C SER A 286 -4.45 27.74 -8.44
N SER A 287 -5.03 26.90 -9.29
CA SER A 287 -4.46 26.55 -10.59
C SER A 287 -4.99 27.51 -11.66
N PRO A 288 -4.37 27.60 -12.86
CA PRO A 288 -4.90 28.40 -13.97
C PRO A 288 -6.36 28.05 -14.34
N THR A 289 -6.81 26.85 -13.94
CA THR A 289 -8.12 26.29 -14.25
C THR A 289 -9.11 26.30 -13.07
N GLN A 290 -8.69 26.70 -11.86
CA GLN A 290 -9.56 26.72 -10.68
C GLN A 290 -9.27 27.92 -9.78
N SER A 291 -10.30 28.73 -9.54
CA SER A 291 -10.23 29.81 -8.57
C SER A 291 -10.26 29.28 -7.14
N VAL A 292 -9.75 30.07 -6.17
CA VAL A 292 -9.82 29.73 -4.75
C VAL A 292 -11.26 29.52 -4.28
N ASN A 293 -12.23 30.24 -4.86
CA ASN A 293 -13.64 30.10 -4.53
C ASN A 293 -14.20 28.74 -5.01
N ASP A 294 -13.78 28.26 -6.18
CA ASP A 294 -14.20 26.94 -6.69
C ASP A 294 -13.64 25.82 -5.81
N VAL A 295 -12.37 25.94 -5.40
CA VAL A 295 -11.74 24.98 -4.48
C VAL A 295 -12.44 25.00 -3.11
N ALA A 296 -12.74 26.19 -2.57
CA ALA A 296 -13.45 26.33 -1.30
C ALA A 296 -14.85 25.70 -1.36
N TYR A 297 -15.60 25.93 -2.44
CA TYR A 297 -16.91 25.30 -2.66
C TYR A 297 -16.82 23.77 -2.65
N ASN A 298 -15.84 23.20 -3.35
CA ASN A 298 -15.62 21.75 -3.35
C ASN A 298 -15.26 21.21 -1.96
N ILE A 299 -14.42 21.93 -1.19
CA ILE A 299 -14.08 21.55 0.19
C ILE A 299 -15.34 21.53 1.07
N VAL A 300 -16.21 22.53 0.95
CA VAL A 300 -17.48 22.57 1.71
C VAL A 300 -18.37 21.37 1.37
N LEU A 301 -18.52 21.07 0.07
CA LEU A 301 -19.35 19.96 -0.40
C LEU A 301 -18.83 18.61 0.11
N ILE A 302 -17.51 18.37 0.02
CA ILE A 302 -16.86 17.17 0.58
C ILE A 302 -17.02 17.15 2.11
N GLY A 303 -16.88 18.29 2.77
CA GLY A 303 -17.05 18.44 4.21
C GLY A 303 -18.43 17.98 4.69
N TYR A 304 -19.50 18.42 4.03
CA TYR A 304 -20.87 17.98 4.32
C TYR A 304 -21.08 16.49 4.06
N PHE A 305 -20.54 15.98 2.96
CA PHE A 305 -20.62 14.55 2.64
C PHE A 305 -19.97 13.69 3.75
N VAL A 306 -18.74 14.03 4.15
CA VAL A 306 -18.04 13.34 5.24
C VAL A 306 -18.78 13.51 6.57
N LEU A 307 -19.40 14.67 6.84
CA LEU A 307 -20.15 14.91 8.07
C LEU A 307 -21.34 13.95 8.19
N VAL A 308 -22.13 13.82 7.12
CA VAL A 308 -23.29 12.92 7.09
C VAL A 308 -22.85 11.47 7.32
N LEU A 309 -21.81 11.01 6.62
CA LEU A 309 -21.27 9.67 6.82
C LEU A 309 -20.77 9.44 8.26
N SER A 310 -20.14 10.46 8.86
CA SER A 310 -19.61 10.37 10.22
C SER A 310 -20.70 10.35 11.29
N ILE A 311 -21.81 11.06 11.07
CA ILE A 311 -23.00 10.98 11.94
C ILE A 311 -23.64 9.58 11.85
N ILE A 312 -23.77 9.04 10.64
CA ILE A 312 -24.29 7.67 10.44
C ILE A 312 -23.36 6.66 11.12
N LEU A 313 -22.05 6.83 11.00
CA LEU A 313 -21.06 5.99 11.68
C LEU A 313 -21.17 6.11 13.20
N LEU A 314 -21.37 7.32 13.73
CA LEU A 314 -21.54 7.56 15.17
C LEU A 314 -22.75 6.80 15.74
N ILE A 315 -23.92 7.00 15.12
CA ILE A 315 -25.17 6.34 15.54
C ILE A 315 -25.02 4.81 15.46
N SER A 316 -24.43 4.32 14.37
CA SER A 316 -24.22 2.88 14.18
C SER A 316 -23.18 2.31 15.16
N SER A 317 -22.15 3.08 15.50
CA SER A 317 -21.14 2.68 16.49
C SER A 317 -21.73 2.60 17.89
N LEU A 318 -22.63 3.52 18.26
CA LEU A 318 -23.42 3.42 19.49
C LEU A 318 -24.31 2.17 19.49
N GLY A 319 -24.93 1.85 18.36
CA GLY A 319 -25.71 0.63 18.17
C GLY A 319 -24.93 -0.67 18.38
N LEU A 320 -23.59 -0.66 18.24
CA LEU A 320 -22.76 -1.84 18.54
C LEU A 320 -22.76 -2.21 20.03
N PHE A 321 -22.83 -1.23 20.94
CA PHE A 321 -22.94 -1.49 22.39
C PHE A 321 -24.20 -2.28 22.74
N PHE A 322 -25.27 -2.05 21.98
CA PHE A 322 -26.57 -2.71 22.11
C PHE A 322 -26.69 -3.95 21.22
N LYS A 323 -25.63 -4.34 20.51
CA LYS A 323 -25.57 -5.50 19.62
C LYS A 323 -26.65 -5.48 18.54
N ILE A 324 -26.96 -4.29 18.01
CA ILE A 324 -27.95 -4.11 16.95
C ILE A 324 -27.37 -4.57 15.61
N GLN A 325 -28.02 -5.56 14.98
CA GLN A 325 -27.51 -6.23 13.78
C GLN A 325 -27.37 -5.30 12.57
N ILE A 326 -28.30 -4.37 12.36
CA ILE A 326 -28.22 -3.42 11.23
C ILE A 326 -27.04 -2.45 11.41
N CYS A 327 -26.80 -1.99 12.64
CA CYS A 327 -25.69 -1.12 12.99
C CYS A 327 -24.34 -1.80 12.71
N ARG A 328 -24.23 -3.11 12.97
CA ARG A 328 -23.03 -3.91 12.61
C ARG A 328 -22.69 -3.79 11.12
N TYR A 329 -23.68 -3.96 10.25
CA TYR A 329 -23.47 -3.90 8.80
C TYR A 329 -23.14 -2.49 8.31
N ILE A 330 -23.76 -1.46 8.89
CA ILE A 330 -23.45 -0.07 8.54
C ILE A 330 -22.01 0.28 8.92
N VAL A 331 -21.55 -0.11 10.12
CA VAL A 331 -20.15 0.10 10.53
C VAL A 331 -19.19 -0.65 9.61
N ILE A 332 -19.48 -1.92 9.27
CA ILE A 332 -18.66 -2.68 8.30
C ILE A 332 -18.56 -1.93 6.98
N LEU A 333 -19.68 -1.45 6.43
CA LEU A 333 -19.73 -0.75 5.16
C LEU A 333 -18.88 0.52 5.19
N LEU A 334 -19.14 1.42 6.16
CA LEU A 334 -18.47 2.71 6.26
C LEU A 334 -16.97 2.57 6.58
N CYS A 335 -16.60 1.66 7.47
CA CYS A 335 -15.21 1.39 7.77
C CYS A 335 -14.46 0.71 6.61
N SER A 336 -15.16 -0.05 5.75
CA SER A 336 -14.58 -0.59 4.51
C SER A 336 -14.31 0.50 3.48
N TYR A 337 -15.11 1.57 3.43
CA TYR A 337 -14.80 2.72 2.58
C TYR A 337 -13.53 3.48 3.03
N LEU A 338 -13.16 3.36 4.31
CA LEU A 338 -11.95 3.94 4.90
C LEU A 338 -10.74 2.97 4.84
N LEU A 339 -10.72 2.05 3.86
CA LEU A 339 -9.67 1.06 3.61
C LEU A 339 -8.25 1.65 3.70
N ILE A 340 -8.07 2.88 3.23
CA ILE A 340 -6.80 3.60 3.16
C ILE A 340 -6.14 3.72 4.55
N ILE A 341 -6.92 3.92 5.62
CA ILE A 341 -6.38 4.15 6.97
C ILE A 341 -6.01 2.82 7.68
N GLY A 342 -6.41 1.67 7.11
CA GLY A 342 -6.18 0.30 7.60
C GLY A 342 -6.86 -0.05 8.93
N PHE A 343 -6.77 0.81 9.94
CA PHE A 343 -7.42 0.60 11.24
C PHE A 343 -8.96 0.52 11.13
N PRO A 344 -9.65 1.37 10.34
CA PRO A 344 -11.07 1.17 10.05
C PRO A 344 -11.33 -0.17 9.36
N PHE A 345 -10.47 -0.60 8.44
CA PHE A 345 -10.62 -1.90 7.80
C PHE A 345 -10.51 -3.06 8.80
N ALA A 346 -9.60 -2.97 9.78
CA ALA A 346 -9.52 -3.95 10.87
C ALA A 346 -10.82 -4.03 11.68
N ILE A 347 -11.50 -2.90 11.92
CA ILE A 347 -12.83 -2.86 12.56
C ILE A 347 -13.86 -3.62 11.72
N ALA A 348 -13.91 -3.34 10.41
CA ALA A 348 -14.84 -4.02 9.50
C ALA A 348 -14.63 -5.54 9.51
N LEU A 349 -13.37 -5.98 9.45
CA LEU A 349 -13.01 -7.40 9.50
C LEU A 349 -13.32 -8.04 10.87
N PHE A 350 -13.02 -7.36 11.97
CA PHE A 350 -13.41 -7.82 13.31
C PHE A 350 -14.91 -8.08 13.43
N LEU A 351 -15.74 -7.16 12.93
CA LEU A 351 -17.20 -7.32 12.92
C LEU A 351 -17.69 -8.44 11.97
N CYS A 352 -16.81 -8.97 11.13
CA CYS A 352 -17.05 -10.14 10.28
C CYS A 352 -16.59 -11.47 10.90
N GLU A 353 -15.84 -11.47 12.01
CA GLU A 353 -15.42 -12.70 12.70
C GLU A 353 -16.64 -13.55 13.10
N ASN A 354 -16.54 -14.87 12.96
CA ASN A 354 -17.67 -15.76 13.27
C ASN A 354 -18.11 -15.64 14.74
N ASP A 355 -17.17 -15.57 15.66
CA ASP A 355 -17.44 -15.44 17.11
C ASP A 355 -18.14 -14.11 17.44
N VAL A 356 -17.78 -13.03 16.73
CA VAL A 356 -18.41 -11.71 16.90
C VAL A 356 -19.81 -11.71 16.30
N ARG A 357 -19.99 -12.34 15.13
CA ARG A 357 -21.31 -12.43 14.47
C ARG A 357 -22.37 -13.09 15.35
N VAL A 358 -22.00 -14.09 16.15
CA VAL A 358 -22.92 -14.79 17.06
C VAL A 358 -23.44 -13.84 18.16
N LEU A 359 -22.63 -12.88 18.62
CA LEU A 359 -23.04 -11.92 19.65
C LEU A 359 -24.24 -11.05 19.24
N PHE A 360 -24.47 -10.87 17.94
CA PHE A 360 -25.58 -10.06 17.42
C PHE A 360 -26.81 -10.90 17.05
N ARG A 361 -26.73 -12.23 17.13
CA ARG A 361 -27.84 -13.15 16.86
C ARG A 361 -28.65 -13.47 18.11
N SER A 362 -28.13 -13.21 19.31
CA SER A 362 -28.77 -13.57 20.59
C SER A 362 -29.90 -12.64 21.04
N ASN A 363 -30.22 -11.60 20.26
CA ASN A 363 -31.25 -10.59 20.58
C ASN A 363 -32.47 -10.68 19.62
N GLY A 364 -32.71 -11.84 19.02
CA GLY A 364 -33.85 -12.12 18.16
C GLY A 364 -34.66 -13.30 18.66
#